data_AF-A0A2G7GC30-F1
#
_entry.id   AF-A0A2G7GC30-F1
#
_cell.length_a   1.000
_cell.length_b   1.000
_cell.length_c   1.000
_cell.angle_alpha   90.00
_cell.angle_beta   90.00
_cell.angle_gamma   90.00
#
_symmetry.space_group_name_H-M   'P 1'
#
loop_
_entity.id
_entity.type
_entity.pdbx_description
1 polymer ?
#
loop_
_entity_poly.entity_id
_entity_poly.type
_entity_poly.pdbx_seq_one_letter_code
_entity_poly.pdbx_strand_id
1 'polypeptide(L)' 'VRAQALQSDGKLVDDFLIVPGMRAMHVCNAPSPAATSSLEIGKAISLAIPAQSHLESTLIHV' A
#
# COMPACT_ATOMS: atom_id res chain seq x y z
N VAL A 1 15.05 13.69 -5.39
CA VAL A 1 15.68 12.76 -4.44
C VAL A 1 14.57 11.99 -3.74
N ARG A 2 14.68 10.66 -3.58
CA ARG A 2 13.73 9.82 -2.83
C ARG A 2 14.46 9.02 -1.76
N ALA A 3 13.72 8.63 -0.71
CA ALA A 3 14.16 7.54 0.16
C ALA A 3 14.03 6.20 -0.59
N GLN A 4 14.93 5.26 -0.31
CA GLN A 4 14.92 3.92 -0.88
C GLN A 4 15.14 2.90 0.24
N ALA A 5 14.26 1.90 0.32
CA ALA A 5 14.41 0.84 1.30
C ALA A 5 15.46 -0.18 0.86
N LEU A 6 16.21 -0.68 1.86
CA LEU A 6 17.21 -1.73 1.71
C LEU A 6 16.85 -2.90 2.61
N GLN A 7 17.09 -4.11 2.12
CA GLN A 7 17.08 -5.32 2.93
C GLN A 7 18.35 -5.39 3.80
N SER A 8 18.35 -6.26 4.80
CA SER A 8 19.50 -6.46 5.69
C SER A 8 20.76 -6.96 4.98
N ASP A 9 20.62 -7.57 3.79
CA ASP A 9 21.73 -7.98 2.92
C ASP A 9 22.17 -6.88 1.93
N GLY A 10 21.60 -5.68 2.04
CA GLY A 10 21.91 -4.53 1.20
C GLY A 10 21.19 -4.49 -0.15
N LYS A 11 20.33 -5.46 -0.47
CA LYS A 11 19.55 -5.41 -1.72
C LYS A 11 18.48 -4.33 -1.66
N LEU A 12 18.22 -3.72 -2.81
CA LEU A 12 17.09 -2.80 -2.97
C LEU A 12 15.79 -3.57 -2.78
N VAL A 13 14.85 -2.95 -2.06
CA VAL A 13 13.47 -3.43 -2.01
C VAL A 13 12.73 -2.88 -3.23
N ASP A 14 11.83 -3.68 -3.79
CA ASP A 14 10.91 -3.21 -4.83
C ASP A 14 9.98 -2.12 -4.28
N ASP A 15 9.37 -1.36 -5.19
CA ASP A 15 8.33 -0.43 -4.78
C ASP A 15 7.12 -1.18 -4.19
N PHE A 16 6.37 -0.49 -3.32
CA PHE A 16 5.25 -1.03 -2.54
C PHE A 16 5.64 -2.02 -1.43
N LEU A 17 6.73 -1.74 -0.70
CA LEU A 17 6.92 -2.36 0.61
C LEU A 17 5.80 -1.90 1.56
N ILE A 18 4.77 -2.73 1.72
CA ILE A 18 3.63 -2.49 2.62
C ILE A 18 3.80 -3.33 3.87
N VAL A 19 3.81 -2.67 5.04
CA VAL A 19 3.97 -3.32 6.33
C VAL A 19 2.69 -3.12 7.15
N PRO A 20 1.97 -4.21 7.50
CA PRO A 20 0.77 -4.11 8.34
C PRO A 20 1.14 -3.81 9.79
N GLY A 21 0.42 -2.86 10.39
CA GLY A 21 0.37 -2.62 11.83
C GLY A 21 -1.01 -2.96 12.39
N MET A 22 -1.20 -2.80 13.70
CA MET A 22 -2.45 -3.20 14.36
C MET A 22 -3.71 -2.49 13.82
N ARG A 23 -3.60 -1.21 13.48
CA ARG A 23 -4.69 -0.39 12.90
C ARG A 23 -4.15 0.59 11.86
N ALA A 24 -3.08 0.20 11.18
CA ALA A 24 -2.37 1.04 10.23
C ALA A 24 -1.75 0.17 9.14
N MET A 25 -1.59 0.74 7.95
CA MET A 25 -0.79 0.17 6.88
C MET A 25 0.32 1.15 6.54
N HIS A 26 1.57 0.73 6.67
CA HIS A 26 2.74 1.56 6.40
C HIS A 26 3.24 1.29 4.98
N VAL A 27 3.42 2.35 4.17
CA VAL A 27 4.04 2.24 2.84
C VAL A 27 5.50 2.69 2.96
N CYS A 28 6.40 1.73 3.18
CA CYS A 28 7.80 1.98 3.53
C CYS A 28 8.73 2.11 2.31
N ASN A 29 8.28 1.76 1.11
CA ASN A 29 9.01 1.97 -0.14
C ASN A 29 8.09 2.39 -1.28
N ALA A 30 7.45 3.56 -1.15
CA ALA A 30 6.54 4.06 -2.17
C ALA A 30 7.29 4.47 -3.45
N PRO A 31 6.69 4.27 -4.65
CA PRO A 31 7.21 4.85 -5.88
C PRO A 31 7.26 6.39 -5.78
N SER A 32 8.22 7.00 -6.46
CA SER A 32 8.42 8.46 -6.42
C SER A 32 7.95 9.14 -7.71
N PRO A 33 7.26 10.31 -7.63
CA PRO A 33 6.66 10.88 -6.43
C PRO A 33 5.42 10.11 -5.95
N ALA A 34 5.27 9.92 -4.64
CA ALA A 34 4.12 9.20 -4.09
C ALA A 34 2.77 9.84 -4.48
N ALA A 35 2.73 11.17 -4.64
CA ALA A 35 1.54 11.90 -5.06
C ALA A 35 1.05 11.45 -6.45
N THR A 36 1.95 11.30 -7.42
CA THR A 36 1.60 10.88 -8.80
C THR A 36 1.30 9.38 -8.88
N SER A 37 1.83 8.59 -7.95
CA SER A 37 1.55 7.14 -7.86
C SER A 37 0.45 6.79 -6.86
N SER A 38 -0.29 7.78 -6.36
CA SER A 38 -1.27 7.61 -5.28
C SER A 38 -2.38 6.59 -5.60
N LEU A 39 -2.81 6.51 -6.87
CA LEU A 39 -3.81 5.53 -7.29
C LEU A 39 -3.29 4.08 -7.23
N GLU A 40 -2.05 3.84 -7.67
CA GLU A 40 -1.45 2.51 -7.60
C GLU A 40 -1.13 2.12 -6.15
N ILE A 41 -0.72 3.08 -5.31
CA ILE A 41 -0.58 2.89 -3.86
C ILE A 41 -1.93 2.49 -3.25
N GLY A 42 -3.01 3.21 -3.59
CA GLY A 42 -4.35 2.90 -3.12
C GLY A 42 -4.83 1.51 -3.53
N LYS A 43 -4.58 1.10 -4.78
CA LYS A 43 -4.88 -0.26 -5.27
C LYS A 43 -4.12 -1.32 -4.49
N ALA A 44 -2.80 -1.14 -4.30
CA ALA A 44 -1.98 -2.08 -3.55
C ALA A 44 -2.45 -2.23 -2.10
N ILE A 45 -2.81 -1.12 -1.44
CA ILE A 45 -3.38 -1.15 -0.08
C ILE A 45 -4.73 -1.87 -0.06
N SER A 46 -5.63 -1.57 -1.00
CA SER A 46 -6.95 -2.21 -1.08
C SER A 46 -6.85 -3.73 -1.23
N LEU A 47 -5.89 -4.21 -2.03
CA LEU A 47 -5.63 -5.64 -2.20
C LEU A 47 -4.98 -6.30 -0.97
N ALA A 48 -4.27 -5.53 -0.15
CA ALA A 48 -3.55 -6.04 1.02
C ALA A 48 -4.39 -6.09 2.31
N ILE A 49 -5.57 -5.47 2.34
CA ILE A 49 -6.47 -5.50 3.49
C ILE A 49 -7.52 -6.61 3.38
N PRO A 50 -8.03 -7.15 4.50
CA PRO A 50 -9.14 -8.10 4.47
C PRO A 50 -10.40 -7.51 3.84
N ALA A 51 -11.22 -8.37 3.24
CA ALA A 51 -12.53 -7.98 2.71
C ALA A 51 -13.40 -7.33 3.80
N GLN A 52 -14.02 -6.21 3.45
CA GLN A 52 -14.85 -5.43 4.36
C GLN A 52 -16.32 -5.80 4.13
N SER A 53 -16.80 -6.85 4.79
CA SER A 53 -18.16 -7.40 4.61
C SER A 53 -19.27 -6.35 4.83
N HIS A 54 -19.04 -5.38 5.71
CA HIS A 54 -19.99 -4.29 5.96
C HIS A 54 -20.13 -3.29 4.80
N LEU A 55 -19.19 -3.28 3.84
CA LEU A 55 -19.26 -2.43 2.65
C LEU A 55 -19.96 -3.10 1.46
N GLU A 56 -20.14 -4.43 1.49
CA GLU A 56 -20.78 -5.19 0.40
C GLU A 56 -22.26 -4.85 0.22
N SER A 57 -22.94 -4.42 1.30
CA SER A 57 -24.35 -4.01 1.27
C SER A 57 -24.61 -2.74 0.45
N THR A 58 -23.59 -1.92 0.18
CA THR A 58 -23.75 -0.61 -0.47
C THR A 58 -23.78 -0.72 -2.00
N LEU A 59 -23.19 -1.78 -2.58
CA LEU A 59 -23.11 -1.97 -4.03
C LEU A 59 -24.41 -2.47 -4.68
N ILE A 60 -25.38 -2.93 -3.88
CA ILE A 60 -26.67 -3.46 -4.38
C ILE A 60 -27.67 -2.32 -4.68
N HIS A 61 -27.37 -1.08 -4.28
CA HIS A 61 -28.28 0.07 -4.39
C HIS A 61 -27.83 1.19 -5.35
N VAL A 62 -26.81 0.95 -6.19
CA VAL A 62 -26.36 1.89 -7.24
C VAL A 62 -26.68 1.34 -8.62
#